data_AF-A0A958K6E2-F1
#
_entry.id   AF-A0A958K6E2-F1
#
_cell.length_a   1.000
_cell.length_b   1.000
_cell.length_c   1.000
_cell.angle_alpha   90.00
_cell.angle_beta   90.00
_cell.angle_gamma   90.00
#
_symmetry.space_group_name_H-M   'P 1'
#
loop_
_entity.id
_entity.type
_entity.pdbx_description
1 polymer ?
#
loop_
_entity_poly.entity_id
_entity_poly.type
_entity_poly.pdbx_seq_one_letter_code
_entity_poly.pdbx_strand_id
1 'polypeptide(L)' 'MNNLFTYGSLVVPDVMKVVTQKSFEYASAQLHGYSRYTFKDHAYPGIIHTGKGITGGVVYFDLDDESIARLDYF' A
#
# COMPACT_ATOMS: atom_id res chain seq x y z
N MET A 1 -15.73 0.23 5.48
CA MET A 1 -14.69 -0.74 5.89
C MET A 1 -13.92 -1.07 4.64
N ASN A 2 -12.72 -0.51 4.53
CA ASN A 2 -11.93 -0.54 3.31
C ASN A 2 -10.67 -1.38 3.55
N ASN A 3 -10.36 -2.26 2.60
CA ASN A 3 -9.12 -3.02 2.61
C ASN A 3 -8.13 -2.35 1.67
N LEU A 4 -6.92 -2.08 2.14
CA LEU A 4 -5.92 -1.32 1.40
C LEU A 4 -4.70 -2.21 1.09
N PHE A 5 -4.44 -2.41 -0.19
CA PHE A 5 -3.19 -3.02 -0.65
C PHE A 5 -2.07 -1.97 -0.73
N THR A 6 -0.90 -2.30 -0.20
CA THR A 6 0.28 -1.44 -0.14
C THR A 6 1.49 -2.15 -0.75
N TYR A 7 2.35 -1.41 -1.46
CA TYR A 7 3.46 -1.97 -2.26
C TYR A 7 4.78 -1.18 -2.14
N GLY A 8 4.80 -0.16 -1.29
CA GLY A 8 5.92 0.74 -1.02
C GLY A 8 6.15 0.94 0.48
N SER A 9 6.37 2.18 0.93
CA SER A 9 6.70 2.50 2.33
C SER A 9 5.69 1.97 3.34
N LEU A 10 4.40 1.98 2.99
CA LEU A 10 3.31 1.50 3.86
C LEU A 10 3.29 -0.01 4.08
N VAL A 11 4.15 -0.79 3.40
CA VAL A 11 4.36 -2.21 3.73
C VAL A 11 4.95 -2.38 5.13
N VAL A 12 5.63 -1.36 5.65
CA VAL A 12 6.17 -1.34 7.02
C VAL A 12 5.06 -0.90 7.99
N PRO A 13 4.62 -1.76 8.93
CA PRO A 13 3.50 -1.45 9.83
C PRO A 13 3.72 -0.19 10.69
N ASP A 14 4.96 0.11 11.05
CA ASP A 14 5.28 1.31 11.82
C ASP A 14 5.00 2.60 11.04
N VAL A 15 5.20 2.60 9.72
CA VAL A 15 4.85 3.76 8.86
C VAL A 15 3.34 3.93 8.80
N MET A 16 2.60 2.83 8.60
CA MET A 16 1.13 2.84 8.65
C MET A 16 0.62 3.43 9.98
N LYS A 17 1.21 2.99 11.09
CA LYS A 17 0.86 3.47 12.43
C LYS A 17 1.19 4.95 12.63
N VAL A 18 2.34 5.42 12.16
CA VAL A 18 2.72 6.84 12.27
C VAL A 18 1.77 7.73 11.47
N VAL A 19 1.39 7.33 10.25
CA VAL A 19 0.52 8.14 9.39
C VAL A 19 -0.93 8.15 9.89
N THR A 20 -1.47 6.99 10.27
CA THR A 20 -2.88 6.86 10.67
C THR A 20 -3.13 7.08 12.16
N GLN A 21 -2.08 7.01 12.98
CA GLN A 21 -2.12 6.95 14.45
C GLN A 21 -2.84 5.69 14.99
N LYS A 22 -2.99 4.65 14.15
CA LYS A 22 -3.72 3.41 14.47
C LYS A 22 -2.93 2.18 14.02
N SER A 23 -3.22 1.04 14.64
CA SER A 23 -2.73 -0.27 14.20
C SER A 23 -3.87 -1.05 13.57
N PHE A 24 -3.59 -1.77 12.48
CA PHE A 24 -4.55 -2.56 11.74
C PHE A 24 -4.02 -3.98 11.60
N GLU A 25 -4.94 -4.94 11.48
CA GLU A 25 -4.59 -6.29 11.04
C GLU A 25 -4.11 -6.25 9.59
N TYR A 26 -3.11 -7.07 9.27
CA TYR A 26 -2.52 -7.09 7.95
C TYR A 26 -2.01 -8.47 7.56
N ALA A 27 -1.93 -8.71 6.25
CA ALA A 27 -1.38 -9.94 5.70
C ALA A 27 -0.55 -9.68 4.44
N SER A 28 0.48 -10.48 4.22
CA SER A 28 1.21 -10.53 2.95
C SER A 28 0.26 -10.89 1.81
N ALA A 29 0.37 -10.17 0.69
CA ALA A 29 -0.52 -10.34 -0.45
C ALA A 29 0.20 -10.17 -1.78
N GLN A 30 -0.45 -10.62 -2.84
CA GLN A 30 -0.01 -10.43 -4.22
C GLN A 30 -1.13 -9.76 -5.03
N LEU A 31 -0.80 -8.69 -5.74
CA LEU A 31 -1.70 -8.01 -6.66
C LEU A 31 -1.42 -8.45 -8.09
N HIS A 32 -2.37 -9.17 -8.66
CA HIS A 32 -2.28 -9.72 -10.02
C HIS A 32 -2.70 -8.68 -11.07
N GLY A 33 -2.05 -8.70 -12.24
CA GLY A 33 -2.32 -7.77 -13.34
C GLY A 33 -1.59 -6.43 -13.20
N TYR A 34 -0.79 -6.25 -12.15
CA TYR A 34 -0.04 -5.04 -11.87
C TYR A 34 1.46 -5.31 -11.78
N SER A 35 2.24 -4.36 -12.28
CA SER A 35 3.70 -4.40 -12.27
C SER A 35 4.25 -3.16 -11.58
N ARG A 36 5.25 -3.39 -10.71
CA ARG A 36 5.97 -2.36 -9.98
C ARG A 36 7.21 -1.91 -10.74
N TYR A 37 7.39 -0.61 -10.89
CA TYR A 37 8.51 0.01 -11.59
C TYR A 37 9.17 1.06 -10.71
N THR A 38 10.47 1.25 -10.87
CA THR A 38 11.19 2.36 -10.24
C THR A 38 11.21 3.55 -11.18
N PHE A 39 10.95 4.73 -10.66
CA PHE A 39 11.15 5.95 -11.42
C PHE A 39 12.64 6.24 -11.59
N LYS A 40 13.02 6.80 -12.73
CA LYS A 40 14.39 7.28 -12.92
C LYS A 40 14.67 8.41 -11.92
N ASP A 41 15.81 8.34 -11.24
CA ASP A 41 16.29 9.35 -10.29
C ASP A 41 15.39 9.57 -9.04
N HIS A 42 14.47 8.63 -8.73
CA HIS A 42 13.66 8.69 -7.51
C HIS A 42 13.72 7.37 -6.73
N ALA A 43 13.67 7.47 -5.41
CA ALA A 43 13.82 6.32 -4.51
C ALA A 43 12.53 5.50 -4.30
N TYR A 44 11.38 5.99 -4.77
CA TYR A 44 10.09 5.33 -4.56
C TYR A 44 9.61 4.61 -5.84
N PRO A 45 8.96 3.44 -5.70
CA PRO A 45 8.39 2.74 -6.83
C PRO A 45 6.97 3.25 -7.16
N GLY A 46 6.61 3.18 -8.44
CA GLY A 46 5.22 3.26 -8.91
C GLY A 46 4.69 1.87 -9.27
N ILE A 47 3.37 1.73 -9.31
CA ILE A 47 2.71 0.53 -9.84
C ILE A 47 1.72 0.94 -10.92
N ILE A 48 1.64 0.16 -11.99
CA ILE A 48 0.66 0.37 -13.06
C ILE A 48 -0.02 -0.95 -13.41
N HIS A 49 -1.27 -0.85 -13.87
CA HIS A 49 -1.97 -2.01 -14.42
C HIS A 49 -1.39 -2.33 -15.80
N THR A 50 -0.94 -3.57 -15.97
CA THR A 50 -0.33 -4.08 -17.22
C THR A 50 -1.14 -5.24 -17.81
N GLY A 51 -2.14 -5.75 -17.09
CA GLY A 51 -2.89 -6.96 -17.44
C GLY A 51 -2.09 -8.26 -17.33
N LYS A 52 -0.77 -8.17 -17.11
CA LYS A 52 0.17 -9.29 -16.97
C LYS A 52 1.26 -8.87 -15.98
N GLY A 53 1.27 -9.47 -14.80
CA GLY A 53 2.22 -9.10 -13.75
C GLY A 53 1.73 -9.52 -12.38
N ILE A 54 2.65 -9.62 -11.43
CA ILE A 54 2.35 -9.90 -10.03
C ILE A 54 3.21 -8.96 -9.18
N THR A 55 2.57 -8.15 -8.35
CA THR A 55 3.27 -7.27 -7.40
C THR A 55 3.02 -7.74 -5.98
N GLY A 56 4.08 -8.06 -5.24
CA GLY A 56 3.99 -8.40 -3.82
C GLY A 56 3.81 -7.15 -2.94
N GLY A 57 3.09 -7.31 -1.83
CA GLY A 57 2.79 -6.24 -0.90
C GLY A 57 2.11 -6.74 0.38
N VAL A 58 1.44 -5.83 1.06
CA VAL A 58 0.66 -6.10 2.28
C VAL A 58 -0.74 -5.51 2.13
N VAL A 59 -1.77 -6.27 2.52
CA VAL A 59 -3.13 -5.75 2.68
C VAL A 59 -3.37 -5.44 4.14
N TYR A 60 -3.82 -4.23 4.43
CA TYR A 60 -4.38 -3.87 5.72
C TYR A 60 -5.91 -3.96 5.65
N PHE A 61 -6.51 -4.47 6.71
CA PHE A 61 -7.95 -4.74 6.77
C PHE A 61 -8.70 -3.71 7.61
N ASP A 62 -9.96 -3.48 7.22
CA ASP A 62 -10.94 -2.73 8.00
C ASP A 62 -10.54 -1.29 8.36
N LEU A 63 -9.92 -0.59 7.39
CA LEU A 63 -9.60 0.83 7.55
C LEU A 63 -10.89 1.66 7.57
N ASP A 64 -10.95 2.58 8.54
CA ASP A 64 -11.97 3.62 8.61
C ASP A 64 -11.65 4.80 7.70
N ASP A 65 -12.69 5.59 7.39
CA ASP A 65 -12.60 6.68 6.41
C ASP A 65 -11.62 7.79 6.83
N GLU A 66 -11.48 8.04 8.13
CA GLU A 66 -10.50 9.00 8.66
C GLU A 66 -9.06 8.54 8.34
N SER A 67 -8.79 7.25 8.50
CA SER A 67 -7.49 6.65 8.24
C SER A 67 -7.17 6.65 6.75
N ILE A 68 -8.16 6.37 5.89
CA ILE A 68 -8.03 6.48 4.43
C ILE A 68 -7.73 7.93 4.03
N ALA A 69 -8.45 8.90 4.59
CA ALA A 69 -8.22 10.32 4.27
C ALA A 69 -6.82 10.80 4.70
N ARG A 70 -6.31 10.33 5.85
CA ARG A 70 -4.92 10.62 6.27
C ARG A 70 -3.88 10.04 5.32
N LEU A 71 -4.11 8.82 4.83
CA LEU A 71 -3.20 8.16 3.90
C LEU A 71 -3.20 8.79 2.51
N ASP A 72 -4.32 9.35 2.06
CA ASP A 72 -4.41 10.07 0.79
C ASP A 72 -3.73 11.46 0.84
N TYR A 73 -3.75 12.10 2.00
CA TYR A 73 -3.08 13.39 2.22
C TYR A 73 -1.56 13.28 2.35
N PHE A 74 -1.05 12.16 2.86
CA PHE A 74 0.37 11.90 3.12
C PHE A 74 1.14 11.57 1.83
#